data_AF-A0A354GQ01-F1
#
_entry.id   AF-A0A354GQ01-F1
#
_cell.length_a   1.000
_cell.length_b   1.000
_cell.length_c   1.000
_cell.angle_alpha   90.00
_cell.angle_beta   90.00
_cell.angle_gamma   90.00
#
_symmetry.space_group_name_H-M   'P 1'
#
loop_
_entity.id
_entity.type
_entity.pdbx_description
1 polymer ?
#
loop_
_entity_poly.entity_id
_entity_poly.type
_entity_poly.pdbx_seq_one_letter_code
_entity_poly.pdbx_strand_id
1 'polypeptide(L)'
;MLFTVLILLVMALILSVVLWAGTIWFQGWLYSEPAGELYWRAPAVGVGLTLFLALWVFVDCHTGGRVRPLHQTSVYQSKQFDEFKAVVKKNGPEETYKRVPNADNRQDFRVDGRRDGNKLPAQPEKIIITEDGAADVFEPQRNANGNFRIEPGQNLQYIDKYGRVMTAGELGAVSQFRYDWLFLNLFFNAAHLGLWFAGLWLVLRYQWSHALGLAFVLWLTMTLFPVPMILDYAQQVFHVV
;
A
#
# COMPACT_ATOMS: atom_id res chain seq x y z
N MET A 1 -21.25 0.00 -4.68
CA MET A 1 -21.47 -0.59 -3.34
C MET A 1 -22.22 -1.92 -3.39
N LEU A 2 -23.39 -2.02 -4.03
CA LEU A 2 -24.18 -3.27 -4.10
C LEU A 2 -23.39 -4.47 -4.63
N PHE A 3 -22.62 -4.29 -5.71
CA PHE A 3 -21.81 -5.37 -6.29
C PHE A 3 -20.70 -5.87 -5.35
N THR A 4 -20.02 -4.98 -4.62
CA THR A 4 -19.00 -5.36 -3.63
C THR A 4 -19.61 -6.21 -2.52
N VAL A 5 -20.80 -5.84 -2.03
CA VAL A 5 -21.55 -6.62 -1.05
C VAL A 5 -21.91 -8.00 -1.62
N LEU A 6 -22.38 -8.07 -2.87
CA LEU A 6 -22.68 -9.34 -3.53
C LEU A 6 -21.44 -10.23 -3.66
N ILE A 7 -20.29 -9.68 -4.05
CA ILE A 7 -19.01 -10.41 -4.13
C ILE A 7 -18.65 -10.98 -2.75
N LEU A 8 -18.80 -10.19 -1.68
CA LEU A 8 -18.53 -10.65 -0.31
C LEU A 8 -19.50 -11.77 0.11
N LEU A 9 -20.80 -11.67 -0.22
CA LEU A 9 -21.77 -12.72 0.08
C LEU A 9 -21.47 -14.02 -0.67
N VAL A 10 -21.11 -13.93 -1.95
CA VAL A 10 -20.67 -15.08 -2.75
C VAL A 10 -19.39 -15.67 -2.18
N MET A 11 -18.44 -14.84 -1.75
CA MET A 11 -17.21 -15.28 -1.09
C MET A 11 -17.52 -16.04 0.22
N ALA A 12 -18.44 -15.55 1.05
CA ALA A 12 -18.85 -16.26 2.26
C ALA A 12 -19.41 -17.65 1.94
N LEU A 13 -20.26 -17.77 0.91
CA LEU A 13 -20.81 -19.05 0.48
C LEU A 13 -19.70 -19.99 -0.03
N ILE A 14 -18.83 -19.50 -0.91
CA ILE A 14 -17.71 -20.28 -1.47
C ILE A 14 -16.80 -20.76 -0.34
N LEU A 15 -16.39 -19.87 0.57
CA LEU A 15 -15.53 -20.23 1.70
C LEU A 15 -16.21 -21.27 2.59
N SER A 16 -17.50 -21.13 2.87
CA SER A 16 -18.25 -22.10 3.67
C SER A 16 -18.25 -23.49 3.03
N VAL A 17 -18.52 -23.57 1.73
CA VAL A 17 -18.53 -24.84 0.97
C VAL A 17 -17.13 -25.44 0.87
N VAL A 18 -16.11 -24.63 0.57
CA VAL A 18 -14.71 -25.08 0.46
C VAL A 18 -14.19 -25.58 1.81
N LEU A 19 -14.47 -24.86 2.90
CA LEU A 19 -14.09 -25.29 4.25
C LEU A 19 -14.80 -26.58 4.64
N TRP A 20 -16.10 -26.71 4.33
CA TRP A 20 -16.86 -27.92 4.61
C TRP A 20 -16.33 -29.12 3.81
N ALA A 21 -16.28 -29.02 2.48
CA ALA A 21 -15.87 -30.12 1.61
C ALA A 21 -14.39 -30.46 1.79
N GLY A 22 -13.53 -29.44 1.89
CA GLY A 22 -12.10 -29.61 2.12
C GLY A 22 -11.80 -30.27 3.46
N THR A 23 -12.58 -29.97 4.50
CA THR A 23 -12.44 -30.64 5.80
C THR A 23 -12.81 -32.11 5.72
N ILE A 24 -13.94 -32.45 5.08
CA ILE A 24 -14.34 -33.86 4.91
C ILE A 24 -13.28 -34.63 4.11
N TRP A 25 -12.81 -34.04 3.01
CA TRP A 25 -11.81 -34.65 2.16
C TRP A 25 -10.48 -34.88 2.91
N PHE A 26 -9.98 -33.84 3.58
CA PHE A 26 -8.72 -33.92 4.32
C PHE A 26 -8.83 -34.85 5.54
N GLN A 27 -9.99 -34.87 6.23
CA GLN A 27 -10.29 -35.82 7.28
C GLN A 27 -10.29 -37.25 6.77
N GLY A 28 -11.01 -37.55 5.69
CA GLY A 28 -11.01 -38.90 5.13
C GLY A 28 -9.65 -39.35 4.59
N TRP A 29 -8.79 -38.42 4.17
CA TRP A 29 -7.47 -38.75 3.65
C TRP A 29 -6.42 -39.01 4.74
N LEU A 30 -6.41 -38.23 5.82
CA LEU A 30 -5.37 -38.30 6.87
C LEU A 30 -5.83 -38.96 8.17
N TYR A 31 -7.14 -39.04 8.41
CA TYR A 31 -7.70 -39.43 9.70
C TYR A 31 -8.85 -40.44 9.51
N SER A 32 -9.10 -41.24 10.55
CA SER A 32 -10.11 -42.30 10.47
C SER A 32 -11.53 -41.82 10.81
N GLU A 33 -11.67 -40.66 11.47
CA GLU A 33 -12.97 -40.14 11.92
C GLU A 33 -13.16 -38.67 11.52
N PRO A 34 -14.27 -38.32 10.84
CA PRO A 34 -14.59 -36.94 10.54
C PRO A 34 -15.00 -36.18 11.81
N ALA A 35 -14.62 -34.90 11.90
CA ALA A 35 -15.01 -34.06 13.01
C ALA A 35 -16.52 -33.81 12.99
N GLY A 36 -17.15 -34.02 14.14
CA GLY A 36 -18.55 -33.68 14.33
C GLY A 36 -18.82 -32.17 14.19
N GLU A 37 -20.08 -31.86 13.87
CA GLU A 37 -20.65 -30.51 13.83
C GLU A 37 -20.13 -29.57 12.74
N LEU A 38 -19.59 -30.12 11.65
CA LEU A 38 -19.07 -29.33 10.54
C LEU A 38 -20.12 -28.41 9.89
N TYR A 39 -21.41 -28.77 9.98
CA TYR A 39 -22.53 -28.06 9.37
C TYR A 39 -22.70 -26.61 9.85
N TRP A 40 -22.26 -26.26 11.06
CA TRP A 40 -22.29 -24.88 11.55
C TRP A 40 -20.90 -24.25 11.60
N ARG A 41 -19.86 -25.03 11.87
CA ARG A 41 -18.49 -24.53 12.02
C ARG A 41 -17.93 -23.99 10.72
N ALA A 42 -18.06 -24.73 9.62
CA ALA A 42 -17.54 -24.28 8.33
C ALA A 42 -18.24 -22.98 7.86
N PRO A 43 -19.58 -22.85 7.92
CA PRO A 43 -20.24 -21.59 7.67
C PRO A 43 -19.83 -20.45 8.61
N ALA A 44 -19.71 -20.71 9.92
CA ALA A 44 -19.30 -19.70 10.88
C ALA A 44 -17.90 -19.14 10.55
N VAL A 45 -16.95 -19.99 10.18
CA VAL A 45 -15.61 -19.57 9.76
C VAL A 45 -15.65 -18.81 8.44
N GLY A 46 -16.41 -19.30 7.44
CA GLY A 46 -16.59 -18.61 6.16
C GLY A 46 -17.16 -17.19 6.32
N VAL A 47 -18.17 -17.03 7.18
CA VAL A 47 -18.73 -15.72 7.54
C VAL A 47 -17.72 -14.87 8.29
N GLY A 48 -17.00 -15.42 9.27
CA GLY A 48 -15.98 -14.69 10.03
C GLY A 48 -14.86 -14.13 9.15
N LEU A 49 -14.34 -14.93 8.22
CA LEU A 49 -13.35 -14.50 7.22
C LEU A 49 -13.93 -13.41 6.31
N THR A 50 -15.17 -13.56 5.88
CA THR A 50 -15.83 -12.58 5.00
C THR A 50 -16.07 -11.24 5.71
N LEU A 51 -16.51 -11.26 6.97
CA LEU A 51 -16.70 -10.05 7.76
C LEU A 51 -15.37 -9.31 7.97
N PHE A 52 -14.29 -10.05 8.21
CA PHE A 52 -12.95 -9.48 8.27
C PHE A 52 -12.53 -8.86 6.92
N LEU A 53 -12.78 -9.54 5.80
CA LEU A 53 -12.53 -8.98 4.47
C LEU A 53 -13.38 -7.73 4.21
N ALA A 54 -14.63 -7.69 4.65
CA ALA A 54 -15.49 -6.51 4.54
C ALA A 54 -14.93 -5.33 5.35
N LEU A 55 -14.43 -5.58 6.57
CA LEU A 55 -13.74 -4.58 7.37
C LEU A 55 -12.46 -4.09 6.68
N TRP A 56 -11.68 -4.99 6.11
CA TRP A 56 -10.46 -4.63 5.38
C TRP A 56 -10.79 -3.76 4.18
N VAL A 57 -11.77 -4.15 3.35
CA VAL A 57 -12.28 -3.34 2.24
C VAL A 57 -12.72 -1.97 2.71
N PHE A 58 -13.50 -1.90 3.79
CA PHE A 58 -13.95 -0.63 4.36
C PHE A 58 -12.76 0.27 4.72
N VAL A 59 -11.78 -0.24 5.46
CA VAL A 59 -10.61 0.54 5.87
C VAL A 59 -9.75 0.94 4.67
N ASP A 60 -9.57 0.07 3.69
CA ASP A 60 -8.82 0.39 2.47
C ASP A 60 -9.49 1.52 1.69
N CYS A 61 -10.81 1.46 1.49
CA CYS A 61 -11.59 2.54 0.87
C CYS A 61 -11.41 3.88 1.59
N HIS A 62 -11.47 3.90 2.92
CA HIS A 62 -11.33 5.14 3.70
C HIS A 62 -9.90 5.68 3.75
N THR A 63 -8.90 4.84 3.49
CA THR A 63 -7.49 5.24 3.45
C THR A 63 -7.01 5.55 2.03
N GLY A 64 -7.88 5.47 1.03
CA GLY A 64 -7.55 5.72 -0.38
C GLY A 64 -6.63 4.65 -0.97
N GLY A 65 -6.84 3.38 -0.60
CA GLY A 65 -6.14 2.25 -1.23
C GLY A 65 -4.79 1.91 -0.61
N ARG A 66 -4.54 2.32 0.64
CA ARG A 66 -3.24 2.19 1.31
C ARG A 66 -3.10 0.93 2.16
N VAL A 67 -4.19 0.23 2.44
CA VAL A 67 -4.19 -0.96 3.29
C VAL A 67 -4.37 -2.18 2.40
N ARG A 68 -3.24 -2.65 1.86
CA ARG A 68 -3.18 -3.67 0.82
C ARG A 68 -2.49 -4.95 1.31
N PRO A 69 -2.57 -6.04 0.54
CA PRO A 69 -1.67 -7.18 0.72
C PRO A 69 -0.20 -6.75 0.77
N LEU A 70 0.63 -7.47 1.54
CA LEU A 70 2.04 -7.09 1.77
C LEU A 70 2.82 -6.82 0.47
N HIS A 71 2.53 -7.56 -0.59
CA HIS A 71 3.20 -7.44 -1.89
C HIS A 71 2.76 -6.24 -2.73
N GLN A 72 1.67 -5.55 -2.35
CA GLN A 72 1.14 -4.34 -3.00
C GLN A 72 1.18 -3.13 -2.07
N THR A 73 1.68 -3.28 -0.85
CA THR A 73 1.68 -2.21 0.14
C THR A 73 2.71 -1.14 -0.23
N SER A 74 2.28 0.12 -0.22
CA SER A 74 3.20 1.27 -0.17
C SER A 74 3.15 1.91 1.21
N VAL A 75 4.28 1.86 1.92
CA VAL A 75 4.49 2.56 3.20
C VAL A 75 4.93 4.02 3.01
N TYR A 76 5.18 4.41 1.75
CA TYR A 76 5.55 5.76 1.37
C TYR A 76 4.32 6.53 0.91
N GLN A 77 4.18 7.75 1.43
CA GLN A 77 3.21 8.72 0.95
C GLN A 77 3.95 9.81 0.18
N SER A 78 3.60 9.97 -1.10
CA SER A 78 4.06 11.09 -1.91
C SER A 78 3.08 12.26 -1.77
N LYS A 79 3.58 13.43 -1.37
CA LYS A 79 2.85 14.69 -1.40
C LYS A 79 3.44 15.54 -2.53
N GLN A 80 2.59 15.94 -3.46
CA GLN A 80 2.98 16.77 -4.59
C GLN A 80 2.80 18.25 -4.26
N PHE A 81 3.81 19.05 -4.60
CA PHE A 81 3.83 20.49 -4.43
C PHE A 81 3.89 21.15 -5.81
N ASP A 82 2.96 22.08 -6.05
CA ASP A 82 2.89 22.83 -7.30
C ASP A 82 3.80 24.06 -7.30
N GLU A 83 4.29 24.46 -6.13
CA GLU A 83 5.15 25.61 -5.94
C GLU A 83 6.22 25.29 -4.88
N PHE A 84 7.47 25.58 -5.20
CA PHE A 84 8.59 25.49 -4.29
C PHE A 84 9.68 26.48 -4.70
N LYS A 85 10.59 26.81 -3.79
CA LYS A 85 11.78 27.58 -4.11
C LYS A 85 12.94 26.65 -4.40
N ALA A 86 13.83 27.03 -5.30
CA ALA A 86 15.05 26.28 -5.55
C ALA A 86 16.23 27.22 -5.73
N VAL A 87 17.40 26.74 -5.30
CA VAL A 87 18.69 27.40 -5.54
C VAL A 87 19.38 26.62 -6.65
N VAL A 88 19.58 27.24 -7.81
CA VAL A 88 20.09 26.56 -9.01
C VAL A 88 21.61 26.37 -8.98
N LYS A 89 22.35 27.36 -8.46
CA LYS A 89 23.82 27.35 -8.39
C LYS A 89 24.27 27.55 -6.94
N LYS A 90 25.45 27.06 -6.59
CA LYS A 90 26.09 27.34 -5.31
C LYS A 90 26.15 28.86 -5.08
N ASN A 91 25.53 29.35 -4.00
CA ASN A 91 25.36 30.78 -3.66
C ASN A 91 24.52 31.60 -4.66
N GLY A 92 23.68 30.95 -5.46
CA GLY A 92 22.70 31.64 -6.32
C GLY A 92 21.52 32.19 -5.51
N PRO A 93 20.71 33.07 -6.11
CA PRO A 93 19.47 33.52 -5.49
C PRO A 93 18.47 32.35 -5.35
N GLU A 94 17.59 32.45 -4.37
CA GLU A 94 16.41 31.60 -4.28
C GLU A 94 15.40 32.05 -5.35
N GLU A 95 15.05 31.15 -6.26
CA GLU A 95 14.05 31.40 -7.28
C GLU A 95 12.80 30.58 -6.99
N THR A 96 11.62 31.16 -7.20
CA THR A 96 10.34 30.47 -7.01
C THR A 96 9.97 29.75 -8.30
N TYR A 97 9.76 28.45 -8.21
CA TYR A 97 9.36 27.60 -9.31
C TYR A 97 7.92 27.14 -9.12
N LYS A 98 7.11 27.29 -10.16
CA LYS A 98 5.72 26.81 -10.19
C LYS A 98 5.53 25.82 -11.31
N ARG A 99 4.66 24.84 -11.08
CA ARG A 99 4.27 23.82 -12.06
C ARG A 99 3.50 24.49 -13.19
N VAL A 100 3.96 24.28 -14.43
CA VAL A 100 3.29 24.74 -15.64
C VAL A 100 2.79 23.52 -16.41
N PRO A 101 1.50 23.43 -16.73
CA PRO A 101 0.98 22.34 -17.55
C PRO A 101 1.58 22.46 -18.96
N ASN A 102 2.24 21.40 -19.42
CA ASN A 102 2.82 21.33 -20.76
C ASN A 102 2.02 20.34 -21.64
N ALA A 103 2.02 20.55 -22.95
CA ALA A 103 1.22 19.78 -23.92
C ALA A 103 1.53 18.27 -23.92
N ASP A 104 2.74 17.90 -23.50
CA ASP A 104 3.22 16.51 -23.43
C ASP A 104 2.92 15.80 -22.09
N ASN A 105 2.10 16.39 -21.21
CA ASN A 105 1.81 15.89 -19.86
C ASN A 105 3.06 15.70 -18.96
N ARG A 106 4.21 16.24 -19.38
CA ARG A 106 5.42 16.32 -18.56
C ARG A 106 5.31 17.50 -17.61
N GLN A 107 5.64 17.27 -16.34
CA GLN A 107 5.65 18.33 -15.33
C GLN A 107 6.88 19.21 -15.55
N ASP A 108 6.65 20.43 -16.05
CA ASP A 108 7.69 21.43 -16.16
C ASP A 108 7.54 22.46 -15.04
N PHE A 109 8.61 22.66 -14.29
CA PHE A 109 8.70 23.72 -13.30
C PHE A 109 9.44 24.91 -13.92
N ARG A 110 8.81 26.09 -13.86
CA ARG A 110 9.38 27.33 -14.41
C ARG A 110 9.35 28.44 -13.39
N VAL A 111 10.30 29.36 -13.51
CA VAL A 111 10.38 30.55 -12.65
C VAL A 111 9.06 31.32 -12.71
N ASP A 112 8.46 31.56 -11.55
CA ASP A 112 7.16 32.20 -11.34
C ASP A 112 5.98 31.60 -12.13
N GLY A 113 6.12 30.38 -12.66
CA GLY A 113 5.10 29.72 -13.48
C GLY A 113 4.87 30.35 -14.86
N ARG A 114 5.77 31.23 -15.31
CA ARG A 114 5.66 31.86 -16.63
C ARG A 114 6.04 30.84 -17.71
N ARG A 115 5.25 30.74 -18.79
CA ARG A 115 5.56 29.86 -19.93
C ARG A 115 6.92 30.19 -20.56
N ASP A 116 7.29 31.46 -20.55
CA ASP A 116 8.54 31.96 -21.10
C ASP A 116 9.67 31.99 -20.06
N GLY A 117 9.37 31.62 -18.81
CA GLY A 117 10.31 31.59 -17.70
C GLY A 117 11.34 30.47 -17.83
N ASN A 118 12.50 30.67 -17.21
CA ASN A 118 13.56 29.66 -17.16
C ASN A 118 13.04 28.36 -16.56
N LYS A 119 13.37 27.24 -17.21
CA LYS A 119 13.04 25.90 -16.72
C LYS A 119 13.98 25.54 -15.56
N LEU A 120 13.43 24.86 -14.56
CA LEU A 120 14.20 24.30 -13.46
C LEU A 120 15.25 23.33 -14.03
N PRO A 121 16.55 23.48 -13.69
CA PRO A 121 17.58 22.52 -14.08
C PRO A 121 17.32 21.17 -13.43
N ALA A 122 17.86 20.10 -14.02
CA ALA A 122 17.68 18.74 -13.51
C ALA A 122 18.29 18.50 -12.11
N GLN A 123 19.28 19.30 -11.72
CA GLN A 123 20.04 19.13 -10.47
C GLN A 123 20.23 20.49 -9.77
N PRO A 124 19.18 21.07 -9.16
CA PRO A 124 19.35 22.23 -8.30
C PRO A 124 20.26 21.94 -7.11
N GLU A 125 20.89 22.97 -6.57
CA GLU A 125 21.76 22.88 -5.40
C GLU A 125 20.97 22.61 -4.11
N LYS A 126 19.79 23.22 -3.96
CA LYS A 126 18.84 23.01 -2.86
C LYS A 126 17.41 23.25 -3.31
N ILE A 127 16.47 22.58 -2.66
CA ILE A 127 15.03 22.78 -2.87
C ILE A 127 14.43 23.16 -1.52
N ILE A 128 13.58 24.17 -1.49
CA ILE A 128 12.96 24.69 -0.28
C ILE A 128 11.45 24.64 -0.48
N ILE A 129 10.78 23.82 0.31
CA ILE A 129 9.32 23.71 0.33
C ILE A 129 8.81 24.48 1.54
N THR A 130 7.76 25.27 1.34
CA THR A 130 7.06 25.92 2.45
C THR A 130 5.79 25.13 2.76
N GLU A 131 5.70 24.57 3.94
CA GLU A 131 4.56 23.79 4.43
C GLU A 131 4.12 24.37 5.78
N ASP A 132 2.84 24.71 5.91
CA ASP A 132 2.25 25.27 7.14
C ASP A 132 2.99 26.49 7.71
N GLY A 133 3.60 27.29 6.84
CA GLY A 133 4.37 28.49 7.20
C GLY A 133 5.83 28.22 7.62
N ALA A 134 6.26 26.96 7.65
CA ALA A 134 7.65 26.56 7.88
C ALA A 134 8.35 26.23 6.55
N ALA A 135 9.60 26.67 6.40
CA ALA A 135 10.43 26.33 5.25
C ALA A 135 11.29 25.11 5.58
N ASP A 136 11.09 24.03 4.82
CA ASP A 136 11.89 22.82 4.90
C ASP A 136 12.84 22.74 3.70
N VAL A 137 14.12 22.60 4.02
CA VAL A 137 15.22 22.57 3.04
C VAL A 137 15.58 21.13 2.74
N PHE A 138 15.50 20.77 1.47
CA PHE A 138 15.91 19.51 0.89
C PHE A 138 17.30 19.67 0.27
N GLU A 139 18.27 18.99 0.84
CA GLU A 139 19.65 19.03 0.38
C GLU A 139 20.01 17.75 -0.38
N PRO A 140 20.74 17.85 -1.50
CA PRO A 140 21.13 16.68 -2.27
C PRO A 140 22.13 15.85 -1.48
N GLN A 141 22.00 14.52 -1.55
CA GLN A 141 23.03 13.65 -0.99
C GLN A 141 24.36 13.86 -1.71
N ARG A 142 25.44 14.00 -0.94
CA ARG A 142 26.80 14.15 -1.45
C ARG A 142 27.69 13.01 -0.95
N ASN A 143 28.66 12.62 -1.75
CA ASN A 143 29.70 11.68 -1.34
C ASN A 143 30.80 12.41 -0.52
N ALA A 144 31.76 11.66 0.02
CA ALA A 144 32.88 12.21 0.79
C ALA A 144 33.72 13.26 0.02
N ASN A 145 33.64 13.27 -1.31
CA ASN A 145 34.35 14.20 -2.17
C ASN A 145 33.52 15.48 -2.49
N GLY A 146 32.33 15.63 -1.91
CA GLY A 146 31.43 16.77 -2.12
C GLY A 146 30.63 16.73 -3.44
N ASN A 147 30.79 15.68 -4.25
CA ASN A 147 30.01 15.48 -5.48
C ASN A 147 28.65 14.88 -5.16
N PHE A 148 27.67 15.08 -6.04
CA PHE A 148 26.36 14.45 -5.94
C PHE A 148 26.50 12.92 -5.87
N ARG A 149 25.87 12.32 -4.86
CA ARG A 149 25.81 10.88 -4.69
C ARG A 149 24.68 10.35 -5.57
N ILE A 150 25.06 9.76 -6.70
CA ILE A 150 24.15 9.08 -7.62
C ILE A 150 24.55 7.60 -7.61
N GLU A 151 23.69 6.75 -7.07
CA GLU A 151 23.91 5.30 -7.10
C GLU A 151 23.61 4.76 -8.51
N PRO A 152 24.34 3.73 -9.00
CA PRO A 152 24.10 3.17 -10.32
C PRO A 152 22.63 2.77 -10.52
N GLY A 153 21.96 3.38 -11.50
CA GLY A 153 20.55 3.13 -11.80
C GLY A 153 19.54 3.92 -10.95
N GLN A 154 19.98 4.82 -10.06
CA GLN A 154 19.12 5.68 -9.26
C GLN A 154 19.26 7.16 -9.62
N ASN A 155 18.20 7.93 -9.38
CA ASN A 155 18.23 9.39 -9.50
C ASN A 155 18.84 10.02 -8.24
N LEU A 156 19.37 11.24 -8.37
CA LEU A 156 19.81 12.04 -7.23
C LEU A 156 18.65 12.25 -6.24
N GLN A 157 18.92 12.02 -4.95
CA GLN A 157 17.96 12.18 -3.86
C GLN A 157 18.28 13.44 -3.07
N TYR A 158 17.23 14.21 -2.77
CA TYR A 158 17.26 15.34 -1.86
C TYR A 158 16.55 14.94 -0.57
N ILE A 159 17.20 15.15 0.57
CA ILE A 159 16.71 14.75 1.89
C ILE A 159 16.61 15.98 2.77
N ASP A 160 15.53 16.06 3.54
CA ASP A 160 15.36 17.10 4.56
C ASP A 160 15.80 16.63 5.95
N LYS A 161 15.76 17.55 6.93
CA LYS A 161 16.11 17.25 8.33
C LYS A 161 15.23 16.19 8.99
N TYR A 162 14.05 15.89 8.44
CA TYR A 162 13.11 14.90 8.95
C TYR A 162 13.20 13.55 8.24
N GLY A 163 14.11 13.41 7.26
CA GLY A 163 14.28 12.18 6.49
C GLY A 163 13.27 11.99 5.36
N ARG A 164 12.52 13.02 4.98
CA ARG A 164 11.66 13.01 3.78
C ARG A 164 12.55 13.11 2.53
N VAL A 165 12.16 12.41 1.47
CA VAL A 165 12.97 12.24 0.27
C VAL A 165 12.25 12.80 -0.95
N MET A 166 12.96 13.60 -1.75
CA MET A 166 12.55 14.02 -3.09
C MET A 166 13.57 13.53 -4.11
N THR A 167 13.12 12.96 -5.23
CA THR A 167 14.03 12.48 -6.28
C THR A 167 14.14 13.49 -7.42
N ALA A 168 15.31 13.61 -8.04
CA ALA A 168 15.52 14.53 -9.15
C ALA A 168 14.65 14.25 -10.40
N GLY A 169 14.14 13.02 -10.54
CA GLY A 169 13.20 12.65 -11.60
C GLY A 169 11.76 13.08 -11.32
N GLU A 170 11.41 13.33 -10.05
CA GLU A 170 10.07 13.68 -9.58
C GLU A 170 10.13 14.92 -8.68
N LEU A 171 10.75 15.98 -9.19
CA LEU A 171 10.86 17.25 -8.45
C LEU A 171 9.47 17.79 -8.09
N GLY A 172 9.33 18.28 -6.85
CA GLY A 172 8.06 18.68 -6.29
C GLY A 172 7.25 17.55 -5.66
N ALA A 173 7.65 16.28 -5.78
CA ALA A 173 7.05 15.17 -5.05
C ALA A 173 7.91 14.80 -3.84
N VAL A 174 7.37 14.97 -2.63
CA VAL A 174 8.04 14.59 -1.39
C VAL A 174 7.47 13.26 -0.91
N SER A 175 8.33 12.26 -0.81
CA SER A 175 8.03 10.96 -0.24
C SER A 175 8.40 10.92 1.23
N GLN A 176 7.44 10.52 2.08
CA GLN A 176 7.67 10.28 3.50
C GLN A 176 7.25 8.87 3.91
N PHE A 177 8.04 8.25 4.78
CA PHE A 177 7.69 6.97 5.39
C PHE A 177 6.60 7.17 6.44
N ARG A 178 5.55 6.34 6.40
CA ARG A 178 4.39 6.42 7.28
C ARG A 178 4.28 5.14 8.10
N TYR A 179 4.72 5.22 9.35
CA TYR A 179 4.70 4.09 10.29
C TYR A 179 3.29 3.57 10.56
N ASP A 180 2.31 4.47 10.61
CA ASP A 180 0.89 4.12 10.75
C ASP A 180 0.41 3.19 9.63
N TRP A 181 0.81 3.45 8.37
CA TRP A 181 0.50 2.55 7.26
C TRP A 181 1.23 1.22 7.36
N LEU A 182 2.50 1.22 7.79
CA LEU A 182 3.22 -0.03 8.04
C LEU A 182 2.48 -0.91 9.05
N PHE A 183 2.13 -0.36 10.21
CA PHE A 183 1.48 -1.11 11.28
C PHE A 183 0.09 -1.59 10.88
N LEU A 184 -0.70 -0.78 10.18
CA LEU A 184 -2.03 -1.15 9.72
C LEU A 184 -1.96 -2.30 8.71
N ASN A 185 -1.05 -2.22 7.73
CA ASN A 185 -0.84 -3.30 6.77
C ASN A 185 -0.36 -4.59 7.44
N LEU A 186 0.60 -4.49 8.37
CA LEU A 186 1.07 -5.65 9.12
C LEU A 186 -0.06 -6.29 9.94
N PHE A 187 -0.87 -5.47 10.62
CA PHE A 187 -2.01 -5.92 11.40
C PHE A 187 -3.02 -6.67 10.54
N PHE A 188 -3.47 -6.11 9.42
CA PHE A 188 -4.46 -6.77 8.56
C PHE A 188 -3.94 -8.09 7.97
N ASN A 189 -2.69 -8.13 7.51
CA ASN A 189 -2.11 -9.35 6.98
C ASN A 189 -1.91 -10.43 8.06
N ALA A 190 -1.45 -10.05 9.26
CA ALA A 190 -1.28 -10.97 10.37
C ALA A 190 -2.63 -11.46 10.93
N ALA A 191 -3.62 -10.58 11.07
CA ALA A 191 -4.97 -10.93 11.51
C ALA A 191 -5.66 -11.86 10.50
N HIS A 192 -5.45 -11.64 9.20
CA HIS A 192 -5.96 -12.54 8.16
C HIS A 192 -5.40 -13.96 8.33
N LEU A 193 -4.08 -14.09 8.52
CA LEU A 193 -3.45 -15.40 8.78
C LEU A 193 -3.95 -16.01 10.09
N GLY A 194 -4.06 -15.20 11.14
CA GLY A 194 -4.57 -15.62 12.44
C GLY A 194 -6.01 -16.14 12.37
N LEU A 195 -6.87 -15.52 11.57
CA LEU A 195 -8.25 -15.96 11.33
C LEU A 195 -8.30 -17.26 10.54
N TRP A 196 -7.46 -17.43 9.51
CA TRP A 196 -7.31 -18.71 8.82
C TRP A 196 -6.89 -19.82 9.77
N PHE A 197 -5.89 -19.56 10.61
CA PHE A 197 -5.41 -20.51 11.61
C PHE A 197 -6.50 -20.86 12.63
N ALA A 198 -7.13 -19.87 13.25
CA ALA A 198 -8.19 -20.09 14.24
C ALA A 198 -9.39 -20.82 13.62
N GLY A 199 -9.79 -20.45 12.41
CA GLY A 199 -10.89 -21.06 11.68
C GLY A 199 -10.62 -22.52 11.32
N LEU A 200 -9.46 -22.81 10.75
CA LEU A 200 -9.07 -24.19 10.43
C LEU A 200 -8.86 -25.01 11.70
N TRP A 201 -8.31 -24.43 12.76
CA TRP A 201 -8.17 -25.13 14.04
C TRP A 201 -9.54 -25.52 14.62
N LEU A 202 -10.53 -24.61 14.56
CA LEU A 202 -11.91 -24.88 14.99
C LEU A 202 -12.59 -25.97 14.15
N VAL A 203 -12.41 -25.91 12.84
CA VAL A 203 -13.09 -26.78 11.87
C VAL A 203 -12.47 -28.18 11.83
N LEU A 204 -11.14 -28.24 11.79
CA LEU A 204 -10.40 -29.49 11.61
C LEU A 204 -10.20 -30.26 12.92
N ARG A 205 -10.16 -29.57 14.07
CA ARG A 205 -9.85 -30.12 15.41
C ARG A 205 -8.53 -30.92 15.49
N TYR A 206 -7.57 -30.65 14.61
CA TYR A 206 -6.29 -31.36 14.57
C TYR A 206 -5.22 -30.79 15.49
N GLN A 207 -4.06 -31.46 15.47
CA GLN A 207 -2.79 -30.87 15.86
C GLN A 207 -2.58 -29.52 15.17
N TRP A 208 -2.15 -28.55 15.97
CA TRP A 208 -1.99 -27.15 15.57
C TRP A 208 -1.05 -26.96 14.36
N SER A 209 -0.08 -27.85 14.17
CA SER A 209 0.86 -27.79 13.04
C SER A 209 0.18 -27.93 11.68
N HIS A 210 -0.78 -28.86 11.54
CA HIS A 210 -1.53 -29.05 10.29
C HIS A 210 -2.46 -27.86 10.01
N ALA A 211 -3.13 -27.36 11.05
CA ALA A 211 -3.96 -26.16 10.94
C ALA A 211 -3.13 -24.95 10.50
N LEU A 212 -1.93 -24.78 11.07
CA LEU A 212 -1.02 -23.69 10.70
C LEU A 212 -0.48 -23.83 9.27
N GLY A 213 -0.08 -25.02 8.86
CA GLY A 213 0.40 -25.29 7.50
C GLY A 213 -0.66 -24.99 6.44
N LEU A 214 -1.88 -25.49 6.65
CA LEU A 214 -3.01 -25.21 5.76
C LEU A 214 -3.42 -23.73 5.81
N ALA A 215 -3.41 -23.11 6.99
CA ALA A 215 -3.72 -21.69 7.14
C ALA A 215 -2.76 -20.84 6.33
N PHE A 216 -1.46 -21.15 6.36
CA PHE A 216 -0.46 -20.42 5.59
C PHE A 216 -0.71 -20.56 4.08
N VAL A 217 -1.02 -21.76 3.59
CA VAL A 217 -1.32 -21.98 2.16
C VAL A 217 -2.57 -21.21 1.74
N LEU A 218 -3.69 -21.35 2.47
CA LEU A 218 -4.94 -20.66 2.12
C LEU A 218 -4.84 -19.14 2.28
N TRP A 219 -4.16 -18.67 3.33
CA TRP A 219 -3.84 -17.26 3.51
C TRP A 219 -3.03 -16.73 2.34
N LEU A 220 -1.99 -17.45 1.89
CA LEU A 220 -1.15 -17.04 0.77
C LEU A 220 -1.96 -16.99 -0.52
N THR A 221 -2.74 -18.04 -0.82
CA THR A 221 -3.64 -18.06 -1.98
C THR A 221 -4.62 -16.89 -1.94
N MET A 222 -5.26 -16.64 -0.81
CA MET A 222 -6.21 -15.53 -0.67
C MET A 222 -5.52 -14.16 -0.82
N THR A 223 -4.34 -14.02 -0.23
CA THR A 223 -3.59 -12.76 -0.25
C THR A 223 -3.05 -12.45 -1.64
N LEU A 224 -2.76 -13.46 -2.47
CA LEU A 224 -2.22 -13.29 -3.82
C LEU A 224 -3.28 -13.11 -4.91
N PHE A 225 -4.47 -13.70 -4.78
CA PHE A 225 -5.48 -13.63 -5.86
C PHE A 225 -6.77 -12.92 -5.47
N PRO A 226 -7.63 -13.44 -4.57
CA PRO A 226 -8.94 -12.86 -4.36
C PRO A 226 -8.89 -11.53 -3.60
N VAL A 227 -7.99 -11.37 -2.62
CA VAL A 227 -7.92 -10.12 -1.82
C VAL A 227 -7.53 -8.91 -2.68
N PRO A 228 -6.44 -8.92 -3.48
CA PRO A 228 -6.12 -7.82 -4.38
C PRO A 228 -7.30 -7.44 -5.29
N MET A 229 -7.92 -8.45 -5.91
CA MET A 229 -9.03 -8.25 -6.85
C MET A 229 -10.24 -7.58 -6.19
N ILE A 230 -10.61 -8.01 -4.98
CA ILE A 230 -11.74 -7.44 -4.24
C ILE A 230 -11.43 -5.99 -3.82
N LEU A 231 -10.22 -5.72 -3.33
CA LEU A 231 -9.82 -4.37 -2.91
C LEU A 231 -9.78 -3.40 -4.09
N ASP A 232 -9.20 -3.82 -5.23
CA ASP A 232 -9.16 -3.00 -6.45
C ASP A 232 -10.55 -2.67 -6.97
N TYR A 233 -11.43 -3.68 -7.02
CA TYR A 233 -12.81 -3.47 -7.43
C TYR A 233 -13.56 -2.53 -6.48
N ALA A 234 -13.38 -2.69 -5.16
CA ALA A 234 -14.01 -1.84 -4.18
C ALA A 234 -13.55 -0.38 -4.29
N GLN A 235 -12.25 -0.13 -4.48
CA GLN A 235 -11.71 1.22 -4.71
C GLN A 235 -12.29 1.89 -5.93
N GLN A 236 -12.33 1.18 -7.07
CA GLN A 236 -12.90 1.72 -8.31
C GLN A 236 -14.35 2.16 -8.11
N VAL A 237 -15.14 1.36 -7.40
CA VAL A 237 -16.54 1.67 -7.14
C VAL A 237 -16.72 2.76 -6.09
N PHE A 238 -15.81 2.87 -5.11
CA PHE A 238 -15.85 3.91 -4.09
C PHE A 238 -15.51 5.31 -4.66
N HIS A 239 -14.53 5.40 -5.57
CA HIS A 239 -14.12 6.69 -6.17
C HIS A 239 -15.10 7.28 -7.19
N VAL A 240 -16.08 6.49 -7.66
CA VAL A 240 -17.11 6.95 -8.61
C VAL A 240 -18.32 7.59 -7.91
N VAL A 241 -18.41 7.47 -6.58
CA VAL A 241 -19.50 7.99 -5.74
C VAL A 241 -19.01 9.18 -4.93
#